data_AF-A0A665VDP3-F1
#
_entry.id   AF-A0A665VDP3-F1
#
_cell.length_a   1.000
_cell.length_b   1.000
_cell.length_c   1.000
_cell.angle_alpha   90.00
_cell.angle_beta   90.00
_cell.angle_gamma   90.00
#
_symmetry.space_group_name_H-M   'P 1'
#
loop_
_entity.id
_entity.type
_entity.pdbx_description
1 polymer ?
#
loop_
_entity_poly.entity_id
_entity_poly.type
_entity_poly.pdbx_seq_one_letter_code
_entity_poly.pdbx_strand_id
1 'polypeptide(L)'
;MSPAEVGLCLCLSLLLCVPVAAQLKNEGRQQWPVPYRRFDHRPASDSYCEALYPFCPTGDRDGRIPYMRDTDVISVYRLQTPVWEFKYGDLLGKFHIMHDAIGFSSSETGANYTMEWYELFQLGNCTFPHLRPELAAPFWCNQGAACFFDGIDDSHWSQNGTLEKIGEITGSQFNDMAQWVQDDNETGIYYETWTVHSDPGPNATAWFDSYDCSQFVHRTYRKLTQLGAKLSSRSQTNYTKIYLYSGEPTYLGNDSAIFGQPALKNLAVDIRKFYHTFRPHQSFIDLTLSLLEAYKKVVLDKSFYLYYNFEYWHLPMKPPYMQITYEEVPLP
;
A
#
# COMPACT_ATOMS: atom_id res chain seq x y z
N MET A 1 57.79 -2.51 33.36
CA MET A 1 56.65 -3.44 33.24
C MET A 1 57.18 -4.82 32.91
N SER A 2 56.78 -5.83 33.67
CA SER A 2 57.25 -7.20 33.42
C SER A 2 56.66 -7.74 32.11
N PRO A 3 57.27 -8.76 31.48
CA PRO A 3 56.71 -9.37 30.26
C PRO A 3 55.27 -9.88 30.44
N ALA A 4 54.88 -10.22 31.67
CA ALA A 4 53.52 -10.64 32.01
C ALA A 4 52.51 -9.48 32.02
N GLU A 5 52.95 -8.26 32.33
CA GLU A 5 52.07 -7.07 32.35
C GLU A 5 51.76 -6.56 30.95
N VAL A 6 52.69 -6.72 30.01
CA VAL A 6 52.48 -6.36 28.60
C VAL A 6 51.49 -7.33 27.93
N GLY A 7 51.57 -8.63 28.25
CA GLY A 7 50.62 -9.64 27.76
C GLY A 7 49.19 -9.44 28.26
N LEU A 8 49.02 -9.01 29.52
CA LEU A 8 47.70 -8.77 30.10
C LEU A 8 47.02 -7.52 29.51
N CYS A 9 47.78 -6.45 29.27
CA CYS A 9 47.26 -5.25 28.59
C CYS A 9 46.84 -5.54 27.14
N LEU A 10 47.61 -6.32 26.39
CA LEU A 10 47.26 -6.69 25.00
C LEU A 10 45.99 -7.56 24.93
N CYS A 11 45.80 -8.49 25.87
CA CYS A 11 44.57 -9.30 25.93
C CYS A 11 43.34 -8.45 26.31
N LEU A 12 43.47 -7.47 27.22
CA LEU A 12 42.38 -6.56 27.58
C LEU A 12 42.00 -5.61 26.44
N SER A 13 42.98 -5.10 25.67
CA SER A 13 42.71 -4.29 24.48
C SER A 13 42.00 -5.09 23.38
N LEU A 14 42.37 -6.36 23.19
CA LEU A 14 41.70 -7.26 22.24
C LEU A 14 40.25 -7.57 22.67
N LEU A 15 40.00 -7.78 23.96
CA LEU A 15 38.64 -8.02 24.50
C LEU A 15 37.73 -6.80 24.45
N LEU A 16 38.28 -5.58 24.55
CA LEU A 16 37.55 -4.32 24.44
C LEU A 16 37.23 -3.90 22.99
N CYS A 17 37.88 -4.49 21.99
CA CYS A 17 37.58 -4.27 20.57
C CYS A 17 36.56 -5.27 19.98
N VAL A 18 36.25 -6.37 20.67
CA VAL A 18 35.22 -7.34 20.24
C VAL A 18 33.79 -6.79 20.24
N PRO A 19 33.35 -5.84 21.11
CA PRO A 19 31.97 -5.35 21.08
C PRO A 19 31.70 -4.43 19.88
N VAL A 20 32.72 -3.75 19.35
CA VAL A 20 32.56 -2.79 18.24
C VAL A 20 32.51 -3.50 16.89
N ALA A 21 33.19 -4.64 16.74
CA ALA A 21 33.06 -5.49 15.54
C ALA A 21 31.75 -6.30 15.51
N ALA A 22 31.06 -6.45 16.65
CA ALA A 22 29.78 -7.13 16.73
C ALA A 22 28.58 -6.24 16.34
N GLN A 23 28.73 -4.92 16.32
CA GLN A 23 27.68 -3.99 15.87
C GLN A 23 27.74 -3.66 14.37
N LEU A 24 28.83 -3.99 13.67
CA LEU A 24 28.98 -3.83 12.21
C LEU A 24 28.62 -5.09 11.40
N LYS A 25 28.09 -6.13 12.05
CA LYS A 25 27.66 -7.40 11.41
C LYS A 25 26.15 -7.54 11.24
N ASN A 26 25.40 -6.43 11.38
CA ASN A 26 23.95 -6.42 11.15
C ASN A 26 23.53 -5.74 9.84
N GLU A 27 24.49 -5.28 9.03
CA GLU A 27 24.25 -4.87 7.64
C GLU A 27 24.28 -6.12 6.74
N GLY A 28 23.12 -6.74 6.49
CA GLY A 28 23.02 -7.79 5.47
C GLY A 28 22.01 -8.90 5.70
N ARG A 29 21.22 -8.86 6.78
CA ARG A 29 20.03 -9.73 6.89
C ARG A 29 18.79 -8.97 6.45
N GLN A 30 18.23 -9.40 5.33
CA GLN A 30 16.92 -8.98 4.85
C GLN A 30 15.91 -9.15 6.00
N GLN A 31 15.26 -8.05 6.39
CA GLN A 31 14.17 -8.08 7.37
C GLN A 31 12.85 -8.22 6.63
N TRP A 32 11.99 -9.11 7.14
CA TRP A 32 10.66 -9.37 6.63
C TRP A 32 9.60 -8.86 7.62
N PRO A 33 8.48 -8.26 7.15
CA PRO A 33 8.26 -7.85 5.75
C PRO A 33 9.20 -6.71 5.33
N VAL A 34 9.42 -6.55 4.03
CA VAL A 34 10.13 -5.39 3.48
C VAL A 34 9.31 -4.14 3.82
N PRO A 35 9.87 -3.16 4.55
CA PRO A 35 9.12 -1.99 4.93
C PRO A 35 8.82 -1.13 3.69
N TYR A 36 7.61 -0.56 3.66
CA TYR A 36 7.24 0.45 2.67
C TYR A 36 8.19 1.67 2.78
N ARG A 37 8.84 2.02 1.68
CA ARG A 37 9.77 3.14 1.59
C ARG A 37 8.98 4.44 1.48
N ARG A 38 9.20 5.33 2.44
CA ARG A 38 8.71 6.71 2.38
C ARG A 38 9.70 7.62 1.69
N PHE A 39 9.18 8.73 1.18
CA PHE A 39 9.93 9.76 0.48
C PHE A 39 9.92 11.06 1.27
N ASP A 40 10.82 11.96 0.92
CA ASP A 40 10.90 13.30 1.48
C ASP A 40 9.80 14.22 0.94
N HIS A 41 9.34 13.99 -0.29
CA HIS A 41 8.21 14.70 -0.89
C HIS A 41 7.53 13.88 -2.01
N ARG A 42 6.31 14.28 -2.37
CA ARG A 42 5.59 13.75 -3.53
C ARG A 42 6.05 14.46 -4.81
N PRO A 43 6.56 13.72 -5.81
CA PRO A 43 6.88 14.31 -7.10
C PRO A 43 5.60 14.66 -7.87
N ALA A 44 5.68 15.71 -8.70
CA ALA A 44 4.61 16.00 -9.65
C ALA A 44 4.38 14.80 -10.58
N SER A 45 3.11 14.56 -10.92
CA SER A 45 2.73 13.52 -11.87
C SER A 45 3.31 13.78 -13.26
N ASP A 46 3.84 12.74 -13.89
CA ASP A 46 4.29 12.83 -15.28
C ASP A 46 3.09 13.07 -16.22
N SER A 47 3.27 13.90 -17.24
CA SER A 47 2.25 14.20 -18.25
C SER A 47 1.70 12.97 -19.00
N TYR A 48 2.43 11.86 -19.01
CA TYR A 48 1.96 10.60 -19.57
C TYR A 48 0.85 9.97 -18.71
N CYS A 49 0.85 10.22 -17.40
CA CYS A 49 -0.13 9.66 -16.48
C CYS A 49 -1.39 10.52 -16.51
N GLU A 50 -2.39 10.06 -17.27
CA GLU A 50 -3.70 10.70 -17.36
C GLU A 50 -4.79 9.79 -16.78
N ALA A 51 -5.65 10.37 -15.94
CA ALA A 51 -6.76 9.66 -15.33
C ALA A 51 -8.02 9.81 -16.21
N LEU A 52 -8.74 8.71 -16.45
CA LEU A 52 -10.03 8.78 -17.16
C LEU A 52 -11.09 9.52 -16.33
N TYR A 53 -11.07 9.28 -15.02
CA TYR A 53 -11.85 10.01 -14.03
C TYR A 53 -10.90 10.82 -13.16
N PRO A 54 -11.18 12.12 -12.91
CA PRO A 54 -10.32 12.95 -12.09
C PRO A 54 -10.21 12.40 -10.66
N PHE A 55 -9.00 12.39 -10.12
CA PHE A 55 -8.75 12.13 -8.71
C PHE A 55 -9.35 13.25 -7.85
N CYS A 56 -10.04 12.87 -6.78
CA CYS A 56 -10.58 13.76 -5.76
C CYS A 56 -11.37 14.97 -6.31
N PRO A 57 -12.41 14.76 -7.14
CA PRO A 57 -13.04 15.82 -7.92
C PRO A 57 -13.70 16.91 -7.08
N THR A 58 -14.18 16.58 -5.89
CA THR A 58 -14.86 17.47 -4.95
C THR A 58 -14.02 17.82 -3.73
N GLY A 59 -12.78 17.34 -3.65
CA GLY A 59 -11.88 17.67 -2.56
C GLY A 59 -11.24 19.04 -2.72
N ASP A 60 -10.61 19.51 -1.64
CA ASP A 60 -9.82 20.73 -1.70
C ASP A 60 -8.62 20.54 -2.64
N ARG A 61 -8.44 21.50 -3.56
CA ARG A 61 -7.40 21.41 -4.60
C ARG A 61 -5.98 21.39 -4.04
N ASP A 62 -5.78 21.98 -2.87
CA ASP A 62 -4.49 22.03 -2.18
C ASP A 62 -4.42 20.97 -1.07
N GLY A 63 -5.38 20.04 -1.01
CA GLY A 63 -5.44 18.99 0.02
C GLY A 63 -5.66 19.53 1.43
N ARG A 64 -6.23 20.73 1.58
CA ARG A 64 -6.47 21.32 2.90
C ARG A 64 -7.60 20.59 3.62
N ILE A 65 -7.37 20.32 4.90
CA ILE A 65 -8.37 19.79 5.82
C ILE A 65 -8.81 20.96 6.71
N PRO A 66 -10.13 21.19 6.90
CA PRO A 66 -10.61 22.31 7.70
C PRO A 66 -10.20 22.18 9.16
N TYR A 67 -9.95 23.32 9.80
CA TYR A 67 -9.67 23.37 11.23
C TYR A 67 -10.97 23.21 12.04
N MET A 68 -10.96 22.32 13.03
CA MET A 68 -12.04 22.13 14.00
C MET A 68 -11.72 22.88 15.29
N ARG A 69 -12.72 23.50 15.92
CA ARG A 69 -12.50 24.10 17.24
C ARG A 69 -12.13 23.02 18.25
N ASP A 70 -11.12 23.27 19.07
CA ASP A 70 -10.56 22.25 19.99
C ASP A 70 -11.60 21.55 20.87
N THR A 71 -12.66 22.25 21.27
CA THR A 71 -13.74 21.74 22.12
C THR A 71 -14.88 21.03 21.39
N ASP A 72 -14.86 21.03 20.05
CA ASP A 72 -15.87 20.35 19.25
C ASP A 72 -15.81 18.83 19.48
N VAL A 73 -16.94 18.16 19.31
CA VAL A 73 -17.06 16.70 19.36
C VAL A 73 -17.28 16.21 17.94
N ILE A 74 -16.26 15.53 17.41
CA ILE A 74 -16.26 14.98 16.06
C ILE A 74 -16.60 13.50 16.13
N SER A 75 -17.73 13.11 15.53
CA SER A 75 -18.08 11.71 15.36
C SER A 75 -17.22 11.09 14.26
N VAL A 76 -16.67 9.90 14.50
CA VAL A 76 -15.85 9.16 13.54
C VAL A 76 -16.65 7.96 13.02
N TYR A 77 -16.68 7.78 11.70
CA TYR A 77 -17.43 6.75 11.02
C TYR A 77 -16.50 5.83 10.22
N ARG A 78 -16.75 4.53 10.31
CA ARG A 78 -16.26 3.55 9.36
C ARG A 78 -17.16 3.59 8.13
N LEU A 79 -16.55 3.82 6.98
CA LEU A 79 -17.21 3.83 5.68
C LEU A 79 -16.61 2.73 4.81
N GLN A 80 -17.47 1.89 4.24
CA GLN A 80 -17.04 0.83 3.34
C GLN A 80 -18.10 0.59 2.28
N THR A 81 -17.72 0.38 1.03
CA THR A 81 -18.65 0.13 -0.09
C THR A 81 -17.97 -0.71 -1.18
N PRO A 82 -18.68 -1.49 -2.01
CA PRO A 82 -18.04 -2.23 -3.09
C PRO A 82 -17.30 -1.33 -4.08
N VAL A 83 -16.09 -1.72 -4.52
CA VAL A 83 -15.32 -0.92 -5.49
C VAL A 83 -16.07 -0.89 -6.84
N TRP A 84 -15.99 0.24 -7.56
CA TRP A 84 -16.59 0.44 -8.88
C TRP A 84 -18.10 0.19 -8.95
N GLU A 85 -18.84 0.38 -7.85
CA GLU A 85 -20.31 0.30 -7.81
C GLU A 85 -20.93 1.15 -8.93
N PHE A 86 -20.40 2.35 -9.18
CA PHE A 86 -20.85 3.25 -10.25
C PHE A 86 -20.76 2.65 -11.67
N LYS A 87 -19.88 1.67 -11.89
CA LYS A 87 -19.61 1.08 -13.21
C LYS A 87 -20.16 -0.34 -13.35
N TYR A 88 -20.14 -1.13 -12.27
CA TYR A 88 -20.48 -2.55 -12.30
C TYR A 88 -21.63 -2.93 -11.35
N GLY A 89 -22.23 -1.96 -10.66
CA GLY A 89 -23.24 -2.21 -9.62
C GLY A 89 -22.72 -3.14 -8.52
N ASP A 90 -23.61 -3.94 -7.94
CA ASP A 90 -23.30 -4.82 -6.80
C ASP A 90 -22.44 -6.04 -7.14
N LEU A 91 -22.02 -6.22 -8.40
CA LEU A 91 -21.32 -7.44 -8.84
C LEU A 91 -19.99 -7.66 -8.10
N LEU A 92 -19.22 -6.60 -7.87
CA LEU A 92 -17.95 -6.68 -7.14
C LEU A 92 -18.16 -6.80 -5.63
N GLY A 93 -19.30 -6.35 -5.11
CA GLY A 93 -19.74 -6.59 -3.73
C GLY A 93 -19.96 -8.08 -3.45
N LYS A 94 -20.41 -8.85 -4.45
CA LYS A 94 -20.54 -10.32 -4.34
C LYS A 94 -19.19 -11.06 -4.24
N PHE A 95 -18.10 -10.41 -4.61
CA PHE A 95 -16.73 -10.91 -4.44
C PHE A 95 -16.02 -10.25 -3.25
N HIS A 96 -16.73 -9.43 -2.47
CA HIS A 96 -16.20 -8.69 -1.32
C HIS A 96 -14.93 -7.90 -1.64
N ILE A 97 -14.91 -7.23 -2.80
CA ILE A 97 -13.88 -6.24 -3.13
C ILE A 97 -14.44 -4.88 -2.73
N MET A 98 -13.98 -4.38 -1.58
CA MET A 98 -14.51 -3.20 -0.92
C MET A 98 -13.51 -2.03 -1.02
N HIS A 99 -14.04 -0.81 -1.09
CA HIS A 99 -13.35 0.45 -0.91
C HIS A 99 -13.62 0.94 0.51
N ASP A 100 -12.57 1.42 1.18
CA ASP A 100 -12.58 1.81 2.58
C ASP A 100 -12.30 3.31 2.74
N ALA A 101 -13.05 3.96 3.61
CA ALA A 101 -12.95 5.37 3.92
C ALA A 101 -13.27 5.65 5.40
N ILE A 102 -13.03 6.90 5.81
CA ILE A 102 -13.36 7.40 7.15
C ILE A 102 -14.27 8.61 7.02
N GLY A 103 -15.39 8.58 7.72
CA GLY A 103 -16.29 9.72 7.83
C GLY A 103 -16.04 10.51 9.11
N PHE A 104 -16.24 11.82 9.06
CA PHE A 104 -16.20 12.71 10.21
C PHE A 104 -17.46 13.57 10.24
N SER A 105 -18.01 13.85 11.42
CA SER A 105 -19.13 14.80 11.56
C SER A 105 -18.95 15.67 12.79
N SER A 106 -18.99 16.99 12.61
CA SER A 106 -18.85 18.01 13.65
C SER A 106 -20.18 18.24 14.36
N SER A 107 -20.18 18.19 15.69
CA SER A 107 -21.38 18.46 16.49
C SER A 107 -21.67 19.96 16.61
N GLU A 108 -20.63 20.81 16.57
CA GLU A 108 -20.80 22.27 16.63
C GLU A 108 -21.34 22.86 15.31
N THR A 109 -20.83 22.40 14.16
CA THR A 109 -21.18 22.96 12.85
C THR A 109 -22.26 22.17 12.11
N GLY A 110 -22.44 20.89 12.45
CA GLY A 110 -23.29 19.96 11.71
C GLY A 110 -22.70 19.52 10.35
N ALA A 111 -21.51 20.00 9.98
CA ALA A 111 -20.84 19.60 8.76
C ALA A 111 -20.28 18.18 8.91
N ASN A 112 -20.29 17.42 7.82
CA ASN A 112 -19.66 16.11 7.74
C ASN A 112 -18.72 16.04 6.54
N TYR A 113 -17.78 15.11 6.61
CA TYR A 113 -16.67 14.99 5.69
C TYR A 113 -16.34 13.53 5.46
N THR A 114 -15.84 13.24 4.27
CA THR A 114 -15.30 11.93 3.91
C THR A 114 -13.83 12.06 3.63
N MET A 115 -13.05 11.13 4.17
CA MET A 115 -11.62 11.02 3.95
C MET A 115 -11.27 9.63 3.41
N GLU A 116 -10.60 9.63 2.27
CA GLU A 116 -10.22 8.43 1.53
C GLU A 116 -8.74 8.49 1.17
N TRP A 117 -8.19 7.36 0.72
CA TRP A 117 -6.86 7.32 0.11
C TRP A 117 -6.87 6.33 -1.03
N TYR A 118 -6.63 6.78 -2.25
CA TYR A 118 -6.76 5.93 -3.44
C TYR A 118 -5.89 6.43 -4.59
N GLU A 119 -5.94 5.71 -5.70
CA GLU A 119 -5.10 5.89 -6.87
C GLU A 119 -5.41 7.19 -7.62
N LEU A 120 -4.38 7.94 -7.98
CA LEU A 120 -4.54 9.11 -8.86
C LEU A 120 -5.02 8.70 -10.27
N PHE A 121 -4.58 7.52 -10.72
CA PHE A 121 -4.75 7.04 -12.10
C PHE A 121 -5.45 5.69 -12.16
N GLN A 122 -6.32 5.39 -11.19
CA GLN A 122 -7.04 4.11 -11.08
C GLN A 122 -6.14 2.87 -10.80
N LEU A 123 -6.75 1.84 -10.20
CA LEU A 123 -6.08 0.62 -9.72
C LEU A 123 -5.19 -0.09 -10.76
N GLY A 124 -5.63 -0.14 -12.02
CA GLY A 124 -4.88 -0.82 -13.07
C GLY A 124 -3.48 -0.25 -13.29
N ASN A 125 -3.37 1.07 -13.29
CA ASN A 125 -2.09 1.78 -13.48
C ASN A 125 -1.18 1.72 -12.25
N CYS A 126 -1.76 1.43 -11.07
CA CYS A 126 -0.99 1.17 -9.85
C CYS A 126 -0.49 -0.27 -9.75
N THR A 127 -1.21 -1.22 -10.37
CA THR A 127 -0.90 -2.65 -10.27
C THR A 127 0.06 -3.13 -11.37
N PHE A 128 -0.03 -2.56 -12.58
CA PHE A 128 0.80 -2.95 -13.71
C PHE A 128 1.33 -1.73 -14.48
N PRO A 129 2.57 -1.78 -14.97
CA PRO A 129 3.19 -0.65 -15.65
C PRO A 129 2.78 -0.55 -17.12
N HIS A 130 3.04 0.63 -17.69
CA HIS A 130 2.98 0.89 -19.11
C HIS A 130 4.30 0.52 -19.80
N LEU A 131 4.21 -0.19 -20.92
CA LEU A 131 5.37 -0.53 -21.74
C LEU A 131 5.52 0.45 -22.90
N ARG A 132 6.32 1.49 -22.65
CA ARG A 132 6.63 2.52 -23.65
C ARG A 132 7.76 2.05 -24.58
N PRO A 133 7.64 2.19 -25.92
CA PRO A 133 8.70 1.78 -26.86
C PRO A 133 10.03 2.53 -26.68
N GLU A 134 9.98 3.78 -26.26
CA GLU A 134 11.11 4.68 -26.08
C GLU A 134 11.84 4.50 -24.73
N LEU A 135 11.24 3.76 -23.79
CA LEU A 135 11.82 3.49 -22.48
C LEU A 135 12.22 2.02 -22.34
N ALA A 136 13.44 1.79 -21.84
CA ALA A 136 13.92 0.44 -21.56
C ALA A 136 13.20 -0.18 -20.35
N ALA A 137 12.99 0.59 -19.28
CA ALA A 137 12.24 0.17 -18.10
C ALA A 137 10.72 0.33 -18.32
N PRO A 138 9.88 -0.57 -17.76
CA PRO A 138 8.45 -0.34 -17.60
C PRO A 138 8.16 0.97 -16.84
N PHE A 139 7.17 1.73 -17.28
CA PHE A 139 6.82 3.04 -16.72
C PHE A 139 5.58 2.95 -15.83
N TRP A 140 5.67 3.47 -14.60
CA TRP A 140 4.59 3.34 -13.60
C TRP A 140 3.83 4.65 -13.39
N CYS A 141 2.51 4.56 -13.41
CA CYS A 141 1.59 5.64 -13.00
C CYS A 141 0.89 5.21 -11.71
N ASN A 142 1.68 4.90 -10.68
CA ASN A 142 1.23 4.23 -9.47
C ASN A 142 1.10 5.14 -8.25
N GLN A 143 0.94 6.46 -8.46
CA GLN A 143 0.74 7.36 -7.33
C GLN A 143 -0.63 7.14 -6.68
N GLY A 144 -0.66 7.12 -5.35
CA GLY A 144 -1.87 7.18 -4.53
C GLY A 144 -1.77 8.30 -3.51
N ALA A 145 -2.89 8.92 -3.14
CA ALA A 145 -2.94 10.06 -2.23
C ALA A 145 -4.23 10.10 -1.41
N ALA A 146 -4.18 10.86 -0.31
CA ALA A 146 -5.34 11.17 0.51
C ALA A 146 -6.27 12.15 -0.23
N CYS A 147 -7.56 11.94 -0.10
CA CYS A 147 -8.63 12.80 -0.59
C CYS A 147 -9.56 13.14 0.57
N PHE A 148 -9.80 14.43 0.82
CA PHE A 148 -10.71 14.91 1.86
C PHE A 148 -11.72 15.85 1.22
N PHE A 149 -13.01 15.60 1.45
CA PHE A 149 -14.09 16.38 0.85
C PHE A 149 -15.32 16.47 1.76
N ASP A 150 -16.15 17.48 1.48
CA ASP A 150 -17.39 17.75 2.20
C ASP A 150 -18.46 16.72 1.86
N GLY A 151 -19.22 16.28 2.86
CA GLY A 151 -20.31 15.34 2.70
C GLY A 151 -19.94 13.91 3.06
N ILE A 152 -20.89 13.20 3.69
CA ILE A 152 -20.97 11.74 3.68
C ILE A 152 -22.19 11.37 2.84
N ASP A 153 -21.98 10.64 1.74
CA ASP A 153 -23.07 10.13 0.91
C ASP A 153 -23.66 8.87 1.56
N ASP A 154 -24.66 9.06 2.42
CA ASP A 154 -25.31 7.96 3.14
C ASP A 154 -25.78 6.85 2.20
N SER A 155 -26.28 7.18 1.01
CA SER A 155 -26.77 6.20 0.04
C SER A 155 -25.62 5.32 -0.45
N HIS A 156 -24.51 5.94 -0.85
CA HIS A 156 -23.33 5.23 -1.36
C HIS A 156 -22.72 4.27 -0.34
N TRP A 157 -22.69 4.66 0.93
CA TRP A 157 -22.05 3.85 1.99
C TRP A 157 -22.98 2.84 2.64
N SER A 158 -24.28 3.12 2.73
CA SER A 158 -25.22 2.27 3.49
C SER A 158 -26.02 1.26 2.64
N GLN A 159 -26.20 1.48 1.34
CA GLN A 159 -27.03 0.60 0.51
C GLN A 159 -26.43 -0.80 0.35
N ASN A 160 -25.16 -0.86 -0.01
CA ASN A 160 -24.43 -2.11 -0.30
C ASN A 160 -23.15 -2.26 0.54
N GLY A 161 -22.98 -1.41 1.55
CA GLY A 161 -21.76 -1.22 2.28
C GLY A 161 -21.94 -1.17 3.80
N THR A 162 -21.08 -0.41 4.46
CA THR A 162 -21.14 -0.12 5.90
C THR A 162 -20.97 1.38 6.11
N LEU A 163 -21.93 1.97 6.82
CA LEU A 163 -21.81 3.28 7.44
C LEU A 163 -22.06 3.09 8.94
N GLU A 164 -20.99 3.13 9.74
CA GLU A 164 -21.08 2.89 11.18
C GLU A 164 -20.30 3.94 11.97
N LYS A 165 -20.95 4.60 12.94
CA LYS A 165 -20.24 5.43 13.92
C LYS A 165 -19.44 4.53 14.86
N ILE A 166 -18.12 4.68 14.83
CA ILE A 166 -17.19 3.84 15.62
C ILE A 166 -16.55 4.60 16.80
N GLY A 167 -16.73 5.91 16.90
CA GLY A 167 -16.17 6.66 18.02
C GLY A 167 -16.47 8.15 17.96
N GLU A 168 -15.89 8.87 18.91
CA GLU A 168 -15.89 10.32 18.99
C GLU A 168 -14.49 10.80 19.38
N ILE A 169 -14.08 11.94 18.83
CA ILE A 169 -12.81 12.61 19.13
C ILE A 169 -13.07 14.10 19.36
N THR A 170 -12.14 14.78 20.03
CA THR A 170 -12.19 16.24 20.14
C THR A 170 -11.74 16.90 18.84
N GLY A 171 -12.13 18.15 18.62
CA GLY A 171 -11.61 18.94 17.49
C GLY A 171 -10.09 19.05 17.51
N SER A 172 -9.46 19.13 18.70
CA SER A 172 -7.99 19.12 18.81
C SER A 172 -7.37 17.82 18.30
N GLN A 173 -7.92 16.66 18.66
CA GLN A 173 -7.49 15.35 18.14
C GLN A 173 -7.69 15.25 16.62
N PHE A 174 -8.78 15.81 16.09
CA PHE A 174 -9.02 15.88 14.65
C PHE A 174 -7.93 16.72 13.96
N ASN A 175 -7.59 17.89 14.48
CA ASN A 175 -6.57 18.77 13.90
C ASN A 175 -5.17 18.12 13.91
N ASP A 176 -4.80 17.44 15.00
CA ASP A 176 -3.54 16.70 15.09
C ASP A 176 -3.49 15.52 14.10
N MET A 177 -4.62 14.85 13.90
CA MET A 177 -4.76 13.81 12.87
C MET A 177 -4.67 14.42 11.47
N ALA A 178 -5.31 15.55 11.21
CA ALA A 178 -5.28 16.24 9.93
C ALA A 178 -3.86 16.64 9.53
N GLN A 179 -3.07 17.18 10.47
CA GLN A 179 -1.65 17.47 10.22
C GLN A 179 -0.88 16.19 9.88
N TRP A 180 -1.10 15.11 10.63
CA TRP A 180 -0.47 13.83 10.33
C TRP A 180 -0.86 13.28 8.95
N VAL A 181 -2.12 13.44 8.51
CA VAL A 181 -2.57 13.05 7.17
C VAL A 181 -1.83 13.84 6.09
N GLN A 182 -1.58 15.13 6.30
CA GLN A 182 -0.80 15.93 5.36
C GLN A 182 0.63 15.39 5.24
N ASP A 183 1.31 15.14 6.36
CA ASP A 183 2.66 14.55 6.38
C ASP A 183 2.67 13.14 5.74
N ASP A 184 1.63 12.34 5.98
CA ASP A 184 1.44 11.02 5.39
C ASP A 184 1.30 11.10 3.87
N ASN A 185 0.54 12.09 3.38
CA ASN A 185 0.24 12.29 1.98
C ASN A 185 1.44 12.83 1.18
N GLU A 186 2.40 13.49 1.83
CA GLU A 186 3.65 13.94 1.19
C GLU A 186 4.71 12.84 1.13
N THR A 187 4.68 11.89 2.07
CA THR A 187 5.76 10.90 2.25
C THR A 187 5.38 9.50 1.76
N GLY A 188 4.10 9.16 1.76
CA GLY A 188 3.53 7.90 1.26
C GLY A 188 2.94 8.05 -0.13
N ILE A 189 3.78 7.95 -1.15
CA ILE A 189 3.47 8.53 -2.46
C ILE A 189 2.93 7.54 -3.50
N TYR A 190 3.15 6.25 -3.31
CA TYR A 190 2.77 5.21 -4.27
C TYR A 190 1.79 4.20 -3.65
N TYR A 191 0.84 3.75 -4.47
CA TYR A 191 -0.11 2.70 -4.16
C TYR A 191 0.49 1.34 -4.46
N GLU A 192 0.30 0.39 -3.55
CA GLU A 192 0.67 -1.01 -3.75
C GLU A 192 -0.54 -1.91 -3.49
N THR A 193 -0.86 -2.75 -4.47
CA THR A 193 -2.03 -3.62 -4.46
C THR A 193 -1.76 -4.94 -3.73
N TRP A 194 -0.55 -5.49 -3.87
CA TRP A 194 -0.29 -6.87 -3.49
C TRP A 194 0.17 -6.97 -2.04
N THR A 195 -0.54 -7.79 -1.25
CA THR A 195 0.03 -8.36 -0.02
C THR A 195 0.66 -9.71 -0.37
N VAL A 196 1.91 -9.96 0.04
CA VAL A 196 2.63 -11.17 -0.35
C VAL A 196 3.05 -11.96 0.88
N HIS A 197 2.53 -13.17 1.01
CA HIS A 197 2.77 -14.06 2.15
C HIS A 197 3.42 -15.38 1.73
N SER A 198 3.98 -16.09 2.70
CA SER A 198 4.55 -17.42 2.47
C SER A 198 3.49 -18.48 2.18
N ASP A 199 2.36 -18.42 2.88
CA ASP A 199 1.30 -19.43 2.93
C ASP A 199 -0.05 -18.81 3.37
N PRO A 200 -1.21 -19.46 3.08
CA PRO A 200 -2.51 -19.03 3.58
C PRO A 200 -2.70 -19.49 5.03
N GLY A 201 -2.29 -18.65 6.00
CA GLY A 201 -2.51 -18.97 7.41
C GLY A 201 -1.96 -17.92 8.37
N PRO A 202 -2.37 -17.96 9.65
CA PRO A 202 -2.01 -16.94 10.64
C PRO A 202 -0.52 -16.96 11.02
N ASN A 203 0.19 -18.05 10.75
CA ASN A 203 1.63 -18.21 11.03
C ASN A 203 2.50 -18.00 9.78
N ALA A 204 1.92 -17.50 8.68
CA ALA A 204 2.66 -17.24 7.46
C ALA A 204 3.64 -16.08 7.65
N THR A 205 4.78 -16.16 6.96
CA THR A 205 5.70 -15.02 6.92
C THR A 205 5.17 -14.01 5.91
N ALA A 206 4.98 -12.77 6.34
CA ALA A 206 4.69 -11.65 5.44
C ALA A 206 5.98 -11.20 4.77
N TRP A 207 6.00 -11.17 3.44
CA TRP A 207 7.12 -10.68 2.65
C TRP A 207 6.95 -9.20 2.32
N PHE A 208 5.74 -8.82 1.90
CA PHE A 208 5.38 -7.45 1.53
C PHE A 208 3.93 -7.18 1.97
N ASP A 209 3.71 -6.01 2.55
CA ASP A 209 2.37 -5.49 2.83
C ASP A 209 1.92 -4.58 1.69
N SER A 210 0.63 -4.61 1.37
CA SER A 210 0.03 -3.63 0.47
C SER A 210 0.09 -2.21 1.06
N TYR A 211 -0.17 -1.22 0.22
CA TYR A 211 -0.29 0.18 0.62
C TYR A 211 -1.45 0.80 -0.15
N ASP A 212 -2.66 0.53 0.36
CA ASP A 212 -3.95 0.79 -0.27
C ASP A 212 -4.90 1.58 0.65
N CYS A 213 -6.16 1.75 0.24
CA CYS A 213 -7.18 2.46 1.02
C CYS A 213 -7.39 1.84 2.41
N SER A 214 -7.48 0.51 2.50
CA SER A 214 -7.66 -0.20 3.78
C SER A 214 -6.50 0.05 4.73
N GLN A 215 -5.26 0.03 4.22
CA GLN A 215 -4.06 0.31 5.01
C GLN A 215 -4.01 1.76 5.47
N PHE A 216 -4.45 2.72 4.66
CA PHE A 216 -4.59 4.11 5.09
C PHE A 216 -5.62 4.27 6.22
N VAL A 217 -6.78 3.62 6.10
CA VAL A 217 -7.83 3.63 7.14
C VAL A 217 -7.25 3.09 8.46
N HIS A 218 -6.56 1.95 8.42
CA HIS A 218 -5.92 1.38 9.60
C HIS A 218 -4.79 2.23 10.19
N ARG A 219 -4.00 2.93 9.35
CA ARG A 219 -2.97 3.88 9.83
C ARG A 219 -3.63 5.07 10.53
N THR A 220 -4.73 5.57 9.99
CA THR A 220 -5.50 6.67 10.59
C THR A 220 -6.14 6.25 11.92
N TYR A 221 -6.78 5.08 11.99
CA TYR A 221 -7.34 4.58 13.26
C TYR A 221 -6.28 4.40 14.33
N ARG A 222 -5.10 3.85 13.98
CA ARG A 222 -3.97 3.76 14.92
C ARG A 222 -3.52 5.14 15.38
N LYS A 223 -3.45 6.12 14.49
CA LYS A 223 -3.11 7.50 14.83
C LYS A 223 -4.14 8.11 15.79
N LEU A 224 -5.42 7.91 15.54
CA LEU A 224 -6.49 8.39 16.44
C LEU A 224 -6.40 7.74 17.83
N THR A 225 -6.19 6.43 17.92
CA THR A 225 -5.99 5.73 19.20
C THR A 225 -4.74 6.25 19.92
N GLN A 226 -3.63 6.53 19.22
CA GLN A 226 -2.44 7.16 19.80
C GLN A 226 -2.72 8.56 20.35
N LEU A 227 -3.63 9.31 19.72
CA LEU A 227 -4.11 10.61 20.20
C LEU A 227 -5.14 10.48 21.34
N GLY A 228 -5.51 9.27 21.75
CA GLY A 228 -6.40 8.99 22.87
C GLY A 228 -7.86 8.72 22.50
N ALA A 229 -8.17 8.55 21.21
CA ALA A 229 -9.50 8.14 20.76
C ALA A 229 -9.83 6.72 21.25
N LYS A 230 -11.11 6.47 21.54
CA LYS A 230 -11.62 5.13 21.84
C LYS A 230 -12.54 4.70 20.71
N LEU A 231 -12.05 3.81 19.86
CA LEU A 231 -12.79 3.31 18.71
C LEU A 231 -13.38 1.93 19.06
N SER A 232 -14.65 1.73 18.72
CA SER A 232 -15.36 0.48 18.92
C SER A 232 -16.38 0.28 17.82
N SER A 233 -16.42 -0.90 17.22
CA SER A 233 -17.46 -1.30 16.27
C SER A 233 -18.36 -2.36 16.91
N ARG A 234 -19.64 -2.32 16.56
CA ARG A 234 -20.63 -3.34 16.91
C ARG A 234 -20.61 -4.53 15.95
N SER A 235 -19.99 -4.34 14.78
CA SER A 235 -19.86 -5.34 13.73
C SER A 235 -18.42 -5.82 13.60
N GLN A 236 -18.20 -6.96 12.95
CA GLN A 236 -16.83 -7.36 12.58
C GLN A 236 -16.28 -6.36 11.57
N THR A 237 -15.01 -6.02 11.74
CA THR A 237 -14.31 -5.05 10.90
C THR A 237 -13.49 -5.80 9.88
N ASN A 238 -14.14 -6.16 8.77
CA ASN A 238 -13.51 -6.92 7.70
C ASN A 238 -13.04 -5.99 6.57
N TYR A 239 -11.93 -6.38 5.94
CA TYR A 239 -11.29 -5.63 4.86
C TYR A 239 -10.89 -6.58 3.74
N THR A 240 -10.95 -6.06 2.50
CA THR A 240 -10.50 -6.80 1.34
C THR A 240 -8.98 -6.85 1.31
N LYS A 241 -8.42 -8.04 1.11
CA LYS A 241 -7.00 -8.19 0.82
C LYS A 241 -6.76 -9.06 -0.39
N ILE A 242 -5.80 -8.65 -1.21
CA ILE A 242 -5.39 -9.37 -2.40
C ILE A 242 -4.01 -9.98 -2.12
N TYR A 243 -4.01 -11.28 -1.88
CA TYR A 243 -2.82 -12.05 -1.52
C TYR A 243 -2.17 -12.68 -2.74
N LEU A 244 -0.84 -12.58 -2.79
CA LEU A 244 0.03 -13.47 -3.54
C LEU A 244 0.75 -14.41 -2.56
N TYR A 245 0.84 -15.68 -2.91
CA TYR A 245 1.57 -16.67 -2.11
C TYR A 245 2.85 -17.10 -2.81
N SER A 246 3.98 -17.00 -2.13
CA SER A 246 5.29 -17.32 -2.70
C SER A 246 6.26 -17.86 -1.65
N GLY A 247 7.31 -18.55 -2.10
CA GLY A 247 8.50 -18.76 -1.27
C GLY A 247 9.23 -17.43 -1.01
N GLU A 248 10.40 -17.49 -0.38
CA GLU A 248 11.17 -16.28 -0.09
C GLU A 248 11.50 -15.49 -1.38
N PRO A 249 11.13 -14.20 -1.46
CA PRO A 249 11.40 -13.36 -2.63
C PRO A 249 12.89 -13.11 -2.87
N THR A 250 13.26 -13.00 -4.15
CA THR A 250 14.62 -12.66 -4.54
C THR A 250 14.67 -11.23 -5.07
N TYR A 251 15.52 -10.38 -4.46
CA TYR A 251 15.81 -9.04 -4.97
C TYR A 251 16.51 -9.10 -6.34
N LEU A 252 16.00 -8.36 -7.32
CA LEU A 252 16.56 -8.32 -8.68
C LEU A 252 17.31 -7.02 -8.98
N GLY A 253 16.88 -5.90 -8.39
CA GLY A 253 17.45 -4.57 -8.62
C GLY A 253 16.41 -3.51 -8.98
N ASN A 254 16.85 -2.27 -9.11
CA ASN A 254 16.04 -1.14 -9.60
C ASN A 254 16.11 -1.00 -11.13
N ASP A 255 15.40 0.01 -11.66
CA ASP A 255 15.32 0.31 -13.10
C ASP A 255 16.71 0.43 -13.76
N SER A 256 17.61 1.20 -13.15
CA SER A 256 18.94 1.44 -13.70
C SER A 256 19.81 0.18 -13.69
N ALA A 257 19.71 -0.61 -12.62
CA ALA A 257 20.48 -1.84 -12.47
C ALA A 257 20.05 -2.90 -13.51
N ILE A 258 18.75 -3.08 -13.73
CA ILE A 258 18.22 -4.15 -14.60
C ILE A 258 18.21 -3.72 -16.07
N PHE A 259 17.67 -2.54 -16.38
CA PHE A 259 17.42 -2.11 -17.77
C PHE A 259 18.57 -1.30 -18.37
N GLY A 260 19.50 -0.82 -17.55
CA GLY A 260 20.70 -0.11 -18.00
C GLY A 260 21.92 -1.00 -18.29
N GLN A 261 21.91 -2.26 -17.83
CA GLN A 261 23.08 -3.15 -17.93
C GLN A 261 22.93 -4.22 -19.03
N PRO A 262 23.85 -4.29 -20.02
CA PRO A 262 23.79 -5.31 -21.07
C PRO A 262 23.81 -6.76 -20.54
N ALA A 263 24.47 -7.01 -19.41
CA ALA A 263 24.56 -8.32 -18.79
C ALA A 263 23.20 -8.86 -18.31
N LEU A 264 22.27 -7.98 -17.95
CA LEU A 264 20.92 -8.34 -17.47
C LEU A 264 19.84 -8.22 -18.54
N LYS A 265 20.23 -8.11 -19.82
CA LYS A 265 19.30 -7.95 -20.95
C LYS A 265 18.22 -9.04 -20.99
N ASN A 266 18.57 -10.30 -20.70
CA ASN A 266 17.60 -11.40 -20.72
C ASN A 266 16.54 -11.24 -19.62
N LEU A 267 16.96 -10.81 -18.42
CA LEU A 267 16.04 -10.53 -17.31
C LEU A 267 15.14 -9.34 -17.64
N ALA A 268 15.70 -8.25 -18.17
CA ALA A 268 14.94 -7.08 -18.60
C ALA A 268 13.88 -7.43 -19.65
N VAL A 269 14.21 -8.28 -20.62
CA VAL A 269 13.26 -8.77 -21.63
C VAL A 269 12.17 -9.64 -21.00
N ASP A 270 12.51 -10.54 -20.08
CA ASP A 270 11.52 -11.41 -19.43
C ASP A 270 10.56 -10.62 -18.53
N ILE A 271 11.04 -9.62 -17.77
CA ILE A 271 10.20 -8.72 -16.98
C ILE A 271 9.25 -7.91 -17.88
N ARG A 272 9.74 -7.33 -18.97
CA ARG A 272 8.88 -6.61 -19.93
C ARG A 272 7.84 -7.54 -20.55
N LYS A 273 8.23 -8.77 -20.90
CA LYS A 273 7.31 -9.76 -21.46
C LYS A 273 6.23 -10.14 -20.45
N PHE A 274 6.59 -10.34 -19.18
CA PHE A 274 5.64 -10.58 -18.11
C PHE A 274 4.62 -9.44 -17.99
N TYR A 275 5.05 -8.19 -17.89
CA TYR A 275 4.11 -7.07 -17.78
C TYR A 275 3.28 -6.82 -19.05
N HIS A 276 3.77 -7.24 -20.22
CA HIS A 276 3.05 -7.08 -21.47
C HIS A 276 1.70 -7.80 -21.46
N THR A 277 1.55 -8.90 -20.70
CA THR A 277 0.29 -9.63 -20.58
C THR A 277 -0.77 -8.84 -19.81
N PHE A 278 -0.39 -7.86 -19.00
CA PHE A 278 -1.33 -7.09 -18.18
C PHE A 278 -1.63 -5.69 -18.72
N ARG A 279 -1.21 -5.39 -19.95
CA ARG A 279 -1.40 -4.05 -20.54
C ARG A 279 -2.89 -3.71 -20.72
N PRO A 280 -3.29 -2.45 -20.50
CA PRO A 280 -4.66 -2.01 -20.73
C PRO A 280 -5.01 -1.98 -22.24
N HIS A 281 -6.31 -1.89 -22.57
CA HIS A 281 -6.84 -1.71 -23.93
C HIS A 281 -6.45 -2.80 -24.94
N GLN A 282 -6.65 -4.07 -24.55
CA GLN A 282 -6.47 -5.22 -25.44
C GLN A 282 -7.74 -5.52 -26.25
N SER A 283 -7.56 -6.06 -27.46
CA SER A 283 -8.67 -6.73 -28.15
C SER A 283 -9.11 -7.96 -27.35
N PHE A 284 -10.33 -8.46 -27.56
CA PHE A 284 -10.81 -9.65 -26.84
C PHE A 284 -9.93 -10.89 -27.05
N ILE A 285 -9.38 -11.06 -28.26
CA ILE A 285 -8.45 -12.16 -28.59
C ILE A 285 -7.15 -11.99 -27.81
N ASP A 286 -6.58 -10.78 -27.81
CA ASP A 286 -5.34 -10.47 -27.10
C ASP A 286 -5.51 -10.63 -25.59
N LEU A 287 -6.66 -10.24 -25.04
CA LEU A 287 -7.00 -10.43 -23.64
C LEU A 287 -7.04 -11.90 -23.26
N THR A 288 -7.67 -12.74 -24.08
CA THR A 288 -7.74 -14.19 -23.84
C THR A 288 -6.35 -14.82 -23.86
N LEU A 289 -5.52 -14.47 -24.86
CA LEU A 289 -4.14 -14.93 -24.95
C LEU A 289 -3.29 -14.45 -23.75
N SER A 290 -3.50 -13.21 -23.33
CA SER A 290 -2.76 -12.62 -22.23
C SER A 290 -3.13 -13.24 -20.88
N LEU A 291 -4.42 -13.56 -20.66
CA LEU A 291 -4.86 -14.30 -19.48
C LEU A 291 -4.27 -15.72 -19.44
N LEU A 292 -4.21 -16.40 -20.58
CA LEU A 292 -3.57 -17.72 -20.67
C LEU A 292 -2.06 -17.65 -20.38
N GLU A 293 -1.37 -16.62 -20.90
CA GLU A 293 0.05 -16.42 -20.65
C GLU A 293 0.33 -16.02 -19.19
N ALA A 294 -0.50 -15.16 -18.60
CA ALA A 294 -0.44 -14.83 -17.18
C ALA A 294 -0.65 -16.07 -16.31
N TYR A 295 -1.68 -16.88 -16.60
CA TYR A 295 -1.90 -18.14 -15.90
C TYR A 295 -0.69 -19.07 -16.01
N LYS A 296 -0.16 -19.25 -17.23
CA LYS A 296 1.05 -20.06 -17.44
C LYS A 296 2.21 -19.56 -16.58
N LYS A 297 2.52 -18.26 -16.61
CA LYS A 297 3.65 -17.69 -15.86
C LYS A 297 3.48 -17.84 -14.35
N VAL A 298 2.31 -17.48 -13.82
CA VAL A 298 2.06 -17.46 -12.37
C VAL A 298 1.86 -18.86 -11.80
N VAL A 299 1.15 -19.74 -12.49
CA VAL A 299 0.72 -21.05 -11.96
C VAL A 299 1.61 -22.20 -12.45
N LEU A 300 1.96 -22.23 -13.74
CA LEU A 300 2.74 -23.33 -14.32
C LEU A 300 4.25 -23.10 -14.14
N ASP A 301 4.72 -21.91 -14.51
CA ASP A 301 6.12 -21.53 -14.38
C ASP A 301 6.45 -21.05 -12.96
N LYS A 302 5.43 -20.84 -12.10
CA LYS A 302 5.55 -20.46 -10.69
C LYS A 302 6.36 -19.19 -10.46
N SER A 303 6.14 -18.19 -11.33
CA SER A 303 6.94 -16.97 -11.38
C SER A 303 6.03 -15.75 -11.41
N PHE A 304 6.36 -14.76 -10.58
CA PHE A 304 5.74 -13.44 -10.61
C PHE A 304 6.82 -12.38 -10.39
N TYR A 305 6.74 -11.26 -11.12
CA TYR A 305 7.61 -10.10 -10.88
C TYR A 305 6.82 -9.04 -10.13
N LEU A 306 7.26 -8.73 -8.92
CA LEU A 306 6.70 -7.66 -8.09
C LEU A 306 7.56 -6.41 -8.22
N TYR A 307 6.91 -5.24 -8.30
CA TYR A 307 7.57 -3.95 -8.23
C TYR A 307 7.21 -3.28 -6.92
N TYR A 308 8.16 -3.19 -5.98
CA TYR A 308 7.94 -2.68 -4.64
C TYR A 308 9.11 -1.77 -4.25
N ASN A 309 8.84 -0.63 -3.59
CA ASN A 309 9.87 0.37 -3.27
C ASN A 309 10.68 0.86 -4.48
N PHE A 310 10.07 0.89 -5.67
CA PHE A 310 10.72 1.22 -6.94
C PHE A 310 11.84 0.24 -7.32
N GLU A 311 11.68 -1.02 -6.91
CA GLU A 311 12.63 -2.11 -7.13
C GLU A 311 11.89 -3.37 -7.58
N TYR A 312 12.56 -4.23 -8.34
CA TYR A 312 11.98 -5.48 -8.84
C TYR A 312 12.39 -6.66 -7.96
N TRP A 313 11.41 -7.51 -7.70
CA TRP A 313 11.54 -8.74 -6.94
C TRP A 313 10.96 -9.90 -7.74
N HIS A 314 11.64 -11.04 -7.70
CA HIS A 314 11.09 -12.30 -8.21
C HIS A 314 10.41 -13.05 -7.07
N LEU A 315 9.14 -13.40 -7.27
CA LEU A 315 8.35 -14.20 -6.35
C LEU A 315 8.28 -15.65 -6.87
N PRO A 316 8.88 -16.63 -6.17
CA PRO A 316 8.70 -18.04 -6.50
C PRO A 316 7.31 -18.50 -6.02
N MET A 317 6.32 -18.43 -6.91
CA MET A 317 4.91 -18.59 -6.57
C MET A 317 4.58 -19.99 -6.04
N LYS A 318 3.72 -20.05 -5.03
CA LYS A 318 3.24 -21.28 -4.38
C LYS A 318 1.71 -21.31 -4.36
N PRO A 319 1.07 -22.49 -4.45
CA PRO A 319 -0.37 -22.61 -4.23
C PRO A 319 -0.81 -21.96 -2.90
N PRO A 320 -1.97 -21.29 -2.85
CA PRO A 320 -2.98 -21.15 -3.93
C PRO A 320 -2.67 -20.06 -4.97
N TYR A 321 -1.43 -19.55 -5.00
CA TYR A 321 -0.87 -18.55 -5.91
C TYR A 321 -1.43 -17.15 -5.70
N MET A 322 -2.74 -16.99 -5.82
CA MET A 322 -3.44 -15.74 -5.59
C MET A 322 -4.77 -16.00 -4.89
N GLN A 323 -5.13 -15.16 -3.92
CA GLN A 323 -6.41 -15.24 -3.24
C GLN A 323 -6.89 -13.84 -2.87
N ILE A 324 -8.18 -13.60 -3.09
CA ILE A 324 -8.85 -12.42 -2.54
C ILE A 324 -9.59 -12.89 -1.29
N THR A 325 -9.33 -12.24 -0.16
CA THR A 325 -10.01 -12.53 1.11
C THR A 325 -10.72 -11.28 1.61
N TYR A 326 -11.74 -11.52 2.44
CA TYR A 326 -12.44 -10.48 3.18
C TYR A 326 -12.36 -10.86 4.66
N GLU A 327 -11.28 -10.43 5.30
CA GLU A 327 -10.85 -10.94 6.62
C GLU A 327 -10.96 -9.87 7.69
N GLU A 328 -11.19 -10.31 8.93
CA GLU A 328 -11.32 -9.43 10.09
C GLU A 328 -9.96 -8.82 10.47
N VAL A 329 -9.93 -7.49 10.56
CA VAL A 329 -8.82 -6.72 11.11
C VAL A 329 -9.39 -5.79 12.18
N PRO A 330 -9.29 -6.16 13.47
CA PRO A 330 -9.89 -5.40 14.57
C PRO A 330 -9.44 -3.95 14.63
N LEU A 331 -10.30 -3.08 15.17
CA LEU A 331 -9.92 -1.71 15.52
C LEU A 331 -8.79 -1.72 16.58
N PRO A 332 -7.84 -0.77 16.51
CA PRO A 332 -6.64 -0.74 17.35
C PRO A 332 -6.86 -0.24 18.78
#